data_AF-A0A846BXE5-F1
#
_entry.id   AF-A0A846BXE5-F1
#
_cell.length_a   1.000
_cell.length_b   1.000
_cell.length_c   1.000
_cell.angle_alpha   90.00
_cell.angle_beta   90.00
_cell.angle_gamma   90.00
#
_symmetry.space_group_name_H-M   'P 1'
#
loop_
_entity.id
_entity.type
_entity.pdbx_description
1 polymer ?
#
loop_
_entity_poly.entity_id
_entity_poly.type
_entity_poly.pdbx_seq_one_letter_code
_entity_poly.pdbx_strand_id
1 'polypeptide(L)'
;MTKPSYTLHKNFRLPMGFPPECFDSGLAYQAQAGDTFIVTYPKCGTTWMQHILWMLHHDGKPLPLGKNINLEVPHLEEVGGEYVAALPEPRFIKTHLNYELTPHHPEAKYIYVARNPFDCAVSFY
;
A
#
# COMPACT_ATOMS: atom_id res chain seq x y z
N MET A 1 -18.58 4.42 -23.15
CA MET A 1 -17.59 4.25 -22.07
C MET A 1 -17.47 5.56 -21.32
N THR A 2 -17.76 5.57 -20.01
CA THR A 2 -17.56 6.74 -19.15
C THR A 2 -16.05 6.94 -18.93
N LYS A 3 -15.57 8.18 -19.00
CA LYS A 3 -14.17 8.50 -18.73
C LYS A 3 -13.86 8.14 -17.27
N PRO A 4 -12.75 7.42 -16.98
CA PRO A 4 -12.36 7.16 -15.61
C PRO A 4 -12.15 8.49 -14.88
N SER A 5 -12.75 8.61 -13.70
CA SER A 5 -12.64 9.81 -12.87
C SER A 5 -11.33 9.76 -12.09
N TYR A 6 -10.55 10.84 -12.13
CA TYR A 6 -9.29 10.98 -11.41
C TYR A 6 -9.03 12.46 -11.13
N THR A 7 -8.23 12.73 -10.10
CA THR A 7 -7.70 14.08 -9.81
C THR A 7 -6.24 14.13 -10.25
N LEU A 8 -5.85 15.21 -10.94
CA LEU A 8 -4.45 15.46 -11.26
C LEU A 8 -3.79 16.19 -10.09
N HIS A 9 -2.77 15.60 -9.50
CA HIS A 9 -2.02 16.18 -8.39
C HIS A 9 -0.53 15.94 -8.58
N LYS A 10 0.30 16.99 -8.65
CA LYS A 10 1.76 16.91 -8.88
C LYS A 10 2.17 15.95 -10.02
N ASN A 11 1.42 15.97 -11.13
CA ASN A 11 1.56 15.07 -12.30
C ASN A 11 1.14 13.61 -12.10
N PHE A 12 0.59 13.24 -10.94
CA PHE A 12 -0.04 11.94 -10.69
C PHE A 12 -1.53 11.98 -10.99
N ARG A 13 -2.04 10.88 -11.56
CA ARG A 13 -3.49 10.64 -11.68
C ARG A 13 -3.94 9.88 -10.45
N LEU A 14 -4.47 10.59 -9.47
CA LEU A 14 -4.97 9.98 -8.23
C LEU A 14 -6.36 9.38 -8.47
N PRO A 15 -6.61 8.15 -7.99
CA PRO A 15 -7.96 7.57 -8.00
C PRO A 15 -8.96 8.44 -7.24
N MET A 16 -10.24 8.38 -7.61
CA MET A 16 -11.29 9.05 -6.84
C MET A 16 -11.31 8.56 -5.40
N GLY A 17 -11.33 9.51 -4.46
CA GLY A 17 -11.37 9.24 -3.02
C GLY A 17 -10.02 9.34 -2.31
N PHE A 18 -8.90 9.40 -3.04
CA PHE A 18 -7.59 9.63 -2.44
C PHE A 18 -7.41 11.11 -2.12
N PRO A 19 -7.29 11.49 -0.83
CA PRO A 19 -7.07 12.88 -0.47
C PRO A 19 -5.65 13.32 -0.90
N PRO A 20 -5.49 14.40 -1.70
CA PRO A 20 -4.16 14.88 -2.11
C PRO A 20 -3.21 15.17 -0.94
N GLU A 21 -3.76 15.60 0.20
CA GLU A 21 -3.02 15.82 1.44
C GLU A 21 -2.48 14.51 2.05
N CYS A 22 -3.25 13.43 1.99
CA CYS A 22 -2.79 12.10 2.41
C CYS A 22 -1.72 11.57 1.45
N PHE A 23 -1.88 11.80 0.15
CA PHE A 23 -0.84 11.47 -0.83
C PHE A 23 0.48 12.20 -0.52
N ASP A 24 0.42 13.51 -0.28
CA ASP A 24 1.59 14.32 0.07
C ASP A 24 2.23 13.89 1.39
N SER A 25 1.40 13.62 2.41
CA SER A 25 1.85 13.09 3.70
C SER A 25 2.51 11.71 3.56
N GLY A 26 1.96 10.84 2.71
CA GLY A 26 2.50 9.53 2.41
C GLY A 26 3.87 9.61 1.73
N LEU A 27 4.06 10.53 0.79
CA LEU A 27 5.36 10.80 0.17
C LEU A 27 6.40 11.33 1.18
N ALA A 28 5.97 12.05 2.21
CA ALA A 28 6.85 12.59 3.25
C ALA A 28 7.18 11.56 4.36
N TYR A 29 6.52 10.40 4.37
CA TYR A 29 6.72 9.38 5.40
C TYR A 29 8.18 8.92 5.46
N GLN A 30 8.70 8.82 6.68
CA GLN A 30 10.05 8.33 6.94
C GLN A 30 9.95 6.88 7.42
N ALA A 31 10.39 5.94 6.58
CA ALA A 31 10.43 4.53 6.93
C ALA A 31 11.35 4.28 8.15
N GLN A 32 10.99 3.29 8.95
CA GLN A 32 11.70 2.89 10.17
C GLN A 32 12.17 1.44 10.06
N ALA A 33 13.16 1.06 10.88
CA ALA A 33 13.76 -0.28 10.86
C ALA A 33 12.75 -1.43 11.00
N GLY A 34 11.67 -1.24 11.78
CA GLY A 34 10.65 -2.26 12.02
C GLY A 34 9.59 -2.39 10.91
N ASP A 35 9.60 -1.52 9.91
CA ASP A 35 8.55 -1.49 8.89
C ASP A 35 8.67 -2.64 7.90
N THR A 36 7.53 -3.14 7.45
CA THR A 36 7.45 -4.06 6.30
C THR A 36 6.49 -3.51 5.25
N PHE A 37 7.02 -3.23 4.06
CA PHE A 37 6.28 -2.73 2.93
C PHE A 37 5.89 -3.84 1.97
N ILE A 38 4.63 -3.87 1.57
CA ILE A 38 4.13 -4.58 0.39
C ILE A 38 4.12 -3.57 -0.76
N VAL A 39 5.00 -3.76 -1.73
CA VAL A 39 5.15 -2.85 -2.87
C VAL A 39 4.64 -3.55 -4.11
N THR A 40 3.62 -3.01 -4.75
CA THR A 40 3.06 -3.63 -5.98
C THR A 40 2.62 -2.55 -6.95
N TYR A 41 2.62 -2.83 -8.25
CA TYR A 41 1.70 -2.10 -9.13
C TYR A 41 0.24 -2.47 -8.75
N PRO A 42 -0.75 -1.58 -8.93
CA PRO A 42 -2.13 -1.94 -8.61
C PRO A 42 -2.57 -3.19 -9.37
N LYS A 43 -3.39 -4.04 -8.73
CA LYS A 43 -3.93 -5.30 -9.31
C LYS A 43 -2.90 -6.44 -9.52
N CYS A 44 -1.69 -6.30 -8.98
CA CYS A 44 -0.68 -7.36 -8.96
C CYS A 44 -0.74 -8.30 -7.73
N GLY A 45 -1.89 -8.39 -7.04
CA GLY A 45 -2.06 -9.33 -5.92
C GLY A 45 -1.82 -8.73 -4.53
N THR A 46 -1.96 -7.42 -4.37
CA THR A 46 -1.74 -6.71 -3.09
C THR A 46 -2.56 -7.29 -1.94
N THR A 47 -3.87 -7.50 -2.11
CA THR A 47 -4.73 -8.07 -1.06
C THR A 47 -4.29 -9.48 -0.67
N TRP A 48 -3.89 -10.30 -1.64
CA TRP A 48 -3.40 -11.64 -1.37
C TRP A 48 -2.12 -11.60 -0.51
N MET A 49 -1.20 -10.70 -0.86
CA MET A 49 0.03 -10.50 -0.08
C MET A 49 -0.24 -9.92 1.32
N GLN A 50 -1.20 -9.00 1.47
CA GLN A 50 -1.58 -8.48 2.79
C GLN A 50 -2.02 -9.63 3.71
N HIS A 51 -2.84 -10.56 3.22
CA HIS A 51 -3.30 -11.71 4.00
C HIS A 51 -2.19 -12.72 4.30
N ILE A 52 -1.28 -12.98 3.35
CA ILE A 52 -0.13 -13.86 3.61
C ILE A 52 0.77 -13.25 4.70
N LEU A 53 1.12 -11.96 4.57
CA LEU A 53 1.94 -11.26 5.56
C LEU A 53 1.27 -11.28 6.94
N TRP A 54 -0.04 -11.01 6.99
CA TRP A 54 -0.83 -11.12 8.21
C TRP A 54 -0.67 -12.49 8.86
N MET A 55 -0.92 -13.58 8.12
CA MET A 55 -0.86 -14.93 8.68
C MET A 55 0.56 -15.31 9.11
N LEU A 56 1.58 -14.92 8.36
CA LEU A 56 2.98 -15.16 8.74
C LEU A 56 3.32 -14.51 10.09
N HIS A 57 2.74 -13.35 10.38
CA HIS A 57 2.98 -12.65 11.64
C HIS A 57 2.09 -13.14 12.80
N HIS A 58 0.95 -13.76 12.50
CA HIS A 58 -0.05 -14.18 13.50
C HIS A 58 -0.12 -15.70 13.66
N ASP A 59 1.01 -16.41 13.56
CA ASP A 59 1.11 -17.87 13.73
C ASP A 59 0.13 -18.67 12.85
N GLY A 60 -0.04 -18.23 11.60
CA GLY A 60 -0.95 -18.85 10.63
C GLY A 60 -2.43 -18.52 10.86
N LYS A 61 -2.78 -17.67 11.83
CA LYS A 61 -4.17 -17.31 12.10
C LYS A 61 -4.67 -16.31 11.06
N PRO A 62 -5.85 -16.53 10.46
CA PRO A 62 -6.43 -15.59 9.51
C PRO A 62 -6.83 -14.28 10.22
N LEU A 63 -7.11 -13.26 9.41
CA LEU A 63 -7.67 -12.01 9.93
C LEU A 63 -9.01 -12.32 10.63
N PRO A 64 -9.21 -11.88 11.89
CA PRO A 64 -10.47 -12.09 12.61
C PRO A 64 -11.67 -11.54 11.85
N LEU A 65 -12.81 -12.21 12.00
CA LEU A 65 -14.07 -11.75 11.41
C LEU A 65 -14.40 -10.33 11.89
N GLY A 66 -14.80 -9.46 10.97
CA GLY A 66 -15.14 -8.06 11.26
C GLY A 66 -13.96 -7.09 11.21
N LYS A 67 -12.71 -7.57 11.12
CA LYS A 67 -11.55 -6.71 10.82
C LYS A 67 -11.39 -6.48 9.33
N ASN A 68 -10.79 -5.34 8.98
CA ASN A 68 -10.51 -4.96 7.59
C ASN A 68 -8.99 -4.95 7.37
N ILE A 69 -8.52 -5.75 6.41
CA ILE A 69 -7.10 -5.88 6.10
C ILE A 69 -6.45 -4.55 5.67
N ASN A 70 -7.23 -3.62 5.12
CA ASN A 70 -6.72 -2.29 4.73
C ASN A 70 -6.52 -1.35 5.91
N LEU A 71 -7.01 -1.68 7.11
CA LEU A 71 -6.69 -0.95 8.34
C LEU A 71 -5.44 -1.52 9.02
N GLU A 72 -5.23 -2.84 8.88
CA GLU A 72 -4.07 -3.53 9.46
C GLU A 72 -2.81 -3.41 8.59
N VAL A 73 -3.00 -3.29 7.26
CA VAL A 73 -1.93 -3.07 6.27
C VAL A 73 -2.35 -1.91 5.36
N PRO A 74 -2.33 -0.66 5.87
CA PRO A 74 -2.87 0.49 5.16
C PRO A 74 -2.08 0.89 3.93
N HIS A 75 -2.80 1.55 3.01
CA HIS A 75 -2.25 2.10 1.78
C HIS A 75 -1.63 3.46 2.04
N LEU A 76 -0.29 3.53 2.05
CA LEU A 76 0.46 4.71 2.48
C LEU A 76 -0.05 6.02 1.84
N GLU A 77 -0.17 6.04 0.52
CA GLU A 77 -0.60 7.24 -0.22
C GLU A 77 -2.12 7.49 -0.21
N GLU A 78 -2.91 6.61 0.39
CA GLU A 78 -4.35 6.80 0.64
C GLU A 78 -4.60 7.41 2.03
N VAL A 79 -3.91 6.88 3.05
CA VAL A 79 -4.14 7.25 4.46
C VAL A 79 -3.19 8.34 4.96
N GLY A 80 -2.04 8.51 4.31
CA GLY A 80 -0.99 9.43 4.70
C GLY A 80 0.02 8.86 5.70
N GLY A 81 1.20 9.48 5.73
CA GLY A 81 2.32 9.07 6.56
C GLY A 81 2.05 9.24 8.06
N GLU A 82 1.27 10.25 8.46
CA GLU A 82 0.90 10.48 9.85
C GLU A 82 0.07 9.33 10.43
N TYR A 83 -0.90 8.84 9.65
CA TYR A 83 -1.71 7.67 10.03
C TYR A 83 -0.82 6.44 10.23
N VAL A 84 0.08 6.18 9.27
CA VAL A 84 1.01 5.03 9.33
C VAL A 84 1.96 5.16 10.52
N ALA A 85 2.48 6.35 10.80
CA ALA A 85 3.38 6.61 11.92
C ALA A 85 2.71 6.36 13.28
N ALA A 86 1.39 6.53 13.38
CA ALA A 86 0.62 6.30 14.60
C ALA A 86 0.27 4.82 14.85
N LEU A 87 0.52 3.92 13.90
CA LEU A 87 0.28 2.49 14.08
C LEU A 87 1.26 1.86 15.08
N PRO A 88 0.83 0.85 15.86
CA PRO A 88 1.72 0.09 16.72
C PRO A 88 2.72 -0.73 15.91
N GLU A 89 3.87 -1.04 16.50
CA GLU A 89 4.86 -1.94 15.89
C GLU A 89 4.53 -3.43 16.12
N PRO A 90 4.87 -4.31 15.17
CA PRO A 90 5.45 -4.01 13.86
C PRO A 90 4.42 -3.44 12.87
N ARG A 91 4.85 -2.47 12.05
CA ARG A 91 3.99 -1.81 11.06
C ARG A 91 4.05 -2.52 9.72
N PHE A 92 2.88 -2.85 9.19
CA PHE A 92 2.72 -3.39 7.84
C PHE A 92 2.10 -2.32 6.95
N ILE A 93 2.72 -2.05 5.81
CA ILE A 93 2.35 -0.93 4.95
C ILE A 93 2.22 -1.47 3.54
N LYS A 94 1.25 -1.01 2.75
CA LYS A 94 1.24 -1.24 1.30
C LYS A 94 1.41 0.08 0.55
N THR A 95 2.03 0.01 -0.61
CA THR A 95 2.14 1.16 -1.51
C THR A 95 2.16 0.75 -2.98
N HIS A 96 1.69 1.64 -3.84
CA HIS A 96 1.80 1.58 -5.29
C HIS A 96 2.74 2.63 -5.86
N LEU A 97 3.44 3.37 -5.01
CA LEU A 97 4.49 4.29 -5.41
C LEU A 97 5.59 3.54 -6.16
N ASN A 98 6.24 4.24 -7.10
CA ASN A 98 7.39 3.68 -7.79
C ASN A 98 8.59 3.58 -6.82
N TYR A 99 9.66 2.93 -7.28
CA TYR A 99 10.86 2.72 -6.46
C TYR A 99 11.44 4.03 -5.89
N GLU A 100 11.49 5.10 -6.68
CA GLU A 100 12.07 6.39 -6.28
C GLU A 100 11.25 7.12 -5.20
N LEU A 101 9.93 6.90 -5.17
CA LEU A 101 9.02 7.58 -4.25
C LEU A 101 8.67 6.71 -3.03
N THR A 102 9.03 5.43 -3.04
CA THR A 102 8.77 4.53 -1.91
C THR A 102 9.72 4.88 -0.77
N PRO A 103 9.22 5.16 0.46
CA PRO A 103 10.07 5.44 1.60
C PRO A 103 11.06 4.31 1.90
N HIS A 104 12.34 4.68 2.08
CA HIS A 104 13.43 3.72 2.25
C HIS A 104 14.09 3.79 3.63
N HIS A 105 14.26 2.64 4.28
CA HIS A 105 15.12 2.47 5.44
C HIS A 105 15.96 1.19 5.26
N PRO A 106 17.29 1.21 5.54
CA PRO A 106 18.18 0.07 5.26
C PRO A 106 17.81 -1.22 5.99
N GLU A 107 17.15 -1.12 7.14
CA GLU A 107 16.71 -2.27 7.95
C GLU A 107 15.24 -2.66 7.73
N ALA A 108 14.46 -1.82 7.02
CA ALA A 108 13.07 -2.14 6.71
C ALA A 108 12.99 -3.27 5.67
N LYS A 109 11.85 -3.96 5.63
CA LYS A 109 11.61 -5.06 4.70
C LYS A 109 10.69 -4.62 3.57
N TYR A 110 10.99 -5.08 2.36
CA TYR A 110 10.22 -4.76 1.16
C TYR A 110 9.86 -6.03 0.40
N ILE A 111 8.56 -6.31 0.29
CA ILE A 111 8.00 -7.43 -0.43
C ILE A 111 7.41 -6.89 -1.73
N TYR A 112 8.13 -7.07 -2.84
CA TYR A 112 7.66 -6.66 -4.16
C TYR A 112 6.87 -7.79 -4.85
N VAL A 113 5.66 -7.49 -5.34
CA VAL A 113 4.85 -8.45 -6.11
C VAL A 113 4.63 -7.94 -7.52
N ALA A 114 5.12 -8.71 -8.49
CA ALA A 114 4.92 -8.48 -9.91
C ALA A 114 3.87 -9.44 -10.48
N ARG A 115 3.17 -8.99 -11.52
CA ARG A 115 2.24 -9.80 -12.32
C ARG A 115 2.51 -9.56 -13.80
N ASN A 116 2.21 -10.55 -14.64
CA ASN A 116 2.20 -10.34 -16.08
C ASN A 116 1.36 -9.10 -16.42
N PRO A 117 1.89 -8.14 -17.20
CA PRO A 117 1.21 -6.87 -17.47
C PRO A 117 -0.12 -7.04 -18.24
N PHE A 118 -0.25 -8.08 -19.07
CA PHE A 118 -1.49 -8.37 -19.79
C PHE A 118 -2.61 -8.79 -18.83
N ASP A 119 -2.31 -9.67 -17.88
CA ASP A 119 -3.26 -10.08 -16.85
C ASP A 119 -3.59 -8.93 -15.89
N CYS A 120 -2.60 -8.08 -15.60
CA CYS A 120 -2.79 -6.89 -14.78
C CYS A 120 -3.76 -5.92 -15.45
N ALA A 121 -3.58 -5.64 -16.75
CA ALA A 121 -4.46 -4.74 -17.50
C ALA A 121 -5.90 -5.24 -17.52
N VAL A 122 -6.12 -6.52 -17.80
CA VAL A 122 -7.47 -7.14 -17.76
C VAL A 122 -8.07 -7.06 -16.36
N SER A 123 -7.28 -7.25 -15.30
CA SER A 123 -7.75 -7.14 -13.92
C SER A 123 -8.09 -5.72 -13.49
N PHE A 124 -7.56 -4.70 -14.17
CA PHE A 124 -7.72 -3.29 -13.84
C PHE A 124 -8.88 -2.63 -14.62
N TYR A 125 -9.29 -3.23 -15.74
CA TYR A 125 -10.44 -2.82 -16.54
C TYR A 125 -11.76 -3.31 -15.93
#